data_AF-A0A2V5IZG1-F1
#
_entry.id   AF-A0A2V5IZG1-F1
#
_cell.length_a   1.000
_cell.length_b   1.000
_cell.length_c   1.000
_cell.angle_alpha   90.00
_cell.angle_beta   90.00
_cell.angle_gamma   90.00
#
_symmetry.space_group_name_H-M   'P 1'
#
loop_
_entity.id
_entity.type
_entity.pdbx_description
1 polymer ?
#
loop_
_entity_poly.entity_id
_entity_poly.type
_entity_poly.pdbx_seq_one_letter_code
_entity_poly.pdbx_strand_id
1 'polypeptide(L)'
;DREWITVGWALEGAALCWLFHRVPHPGLRLAGVALLVTVFTRLALNPAVLTYHSRAAFPFFNWYLYTYGVVTVCLFAAARLLAPPRNRVLGHNARPLLYTLGTVLAFLLVNIEIGDYFSIPGVAALTFEFSGSFARDMSYSIAWALFALLLLIIGMRKRTAPVRYASLGLLGVTVVKLFFHDLSQLDQLYRISAFVVVAVIAIVASFLYQRFLGTAEKTNEIKSTVTPAP
;
A
#
# COMPACT_ATOMS: atom_id res chain seq x y z
N ASP A 1 -21.62 -10.70 -15.85
CA ASP A 1 -22.98 -10.71 -15.26
C ASP A 1 -23.13 -10.90 -13.74
N ARG A 2 -22.07 -11.03 -12.91
CA ARG A 2 -22.24 -11.25 -11.45
C ARG A 2 -21.21 -10.51 -10.57
N GLU A 3 -20.90 -9.27 -10.91
CA GLU A 3 -19.72 -8.58 -10.36
C GLU A 3 -20.04 -7.56 -9.27
N TRP A 4 -21.23 -6.96 -9.36
CA TRP A 4 -21.88 -6.27 -8.25
C TRP A 4 -22.00 -7.15 -7.01
N ILE A 5 -21.94 -8.47 -7.16
CA ILE A 5 -21.95 -9.41 -6.04
C ILE A 5 -20.70 -9.24 -5.17
N THR A 6 -19.53 -9.00 -5.75
CA THR A 6 -18.29 -8.79 -4.96
C THR A 6 -18.39 -7.51 -4.14
N VAL A 7 -18.89 -6.43 -4.75
CA VAL A 7 -19.12 -5.15 -4.07
C VAL A 7 -20.23 -5.30 -3.02
N GLY A 8 -21.31 -6.01 -3.35
CA GLY A 8 -22.41 -6.34 -2.47
C GLY A 8 -21.94 -7.09 -1.23
N TRP A 9 -21.13 -8.15 -1.39
CA TRP A 9 -20.55 -8.90 -0.28
C TRP A 9 -19.61 -8.05 0.58
N ALA A 10 -18.87 -7.12 -0.02
CA ALA A 10 -18.00 -6.22 0.72
C ALA A 10 -18.80 -5.23 1.58
N LEU A 11 -19.83 -4.63 0.97
CA LEU A 11 -20.76 -3.73 1.66
C LEU A 11 -21.53 -4.47 2.75
N GLU A 12 -21.98 -5.70 2.48
CA GLU A 12 -22.63 -6.57 3.46
C GLU A 12 -21.68 -6.91 4.61
N GLY A 13 -20.44 -7.30 4.32
CA GLY A 13 -19.42 -7.56 5.34
C GLY A 13 -19.15 -6.35 6.25
N ALA A 14 -19.08 -5.15 5.67
CA ALA A 14 -18.95 -3.90 6.42
C ALA A 14 -20.23 -3.56 7.20
N ALA A 15 -21.40 -3.78 6.60
CA ALA A 15 -22.70 -3.55 7.22
C ALA A 15 -22.94 -4.50 8.41
N LEU A 16 -22.50 -5.76 8.34
CA LEU A 16 -22.55 -6.70 9.47
C LEU A 16 -21.64 -6.24 10.61
N CYS A 17 -20.45 -5.71 10.31
CA CYS A 17 -19.57 -5.11 11.32
C CYS A 17 -20.20 -3.84 11.94
N TRP A 18 -20.95 -3.06 11.16
CA TRP A 18 -21.72 -1.92 11.67
C TRP A 18 -22.93 -2.36 12.50
N LEU A 19 -23.71 -3.35 12.04
CA LEU A 19 -24.91 -3.85 12.69
C LEU A 19 -24.61 -4.44 14.08
N PHE A 20 -23.41 -4.99 14.26
CA PHE A 20 -22.91 -5.38 15.59
C PHE A 20 -22.94 -4.24 16.63
N HIS A 21 -22.92 -2.97 16.21
CA HIS A 21 -23.07 -1.82 17.11
C HIS A 21 -24.49 -1.70 17.67
N ARG A 22 -25.49 -2.21 16.95
CA ARG A 22 -26.91 -2.19 17.32
C ARG A 22 -27.33 -3.51 17.98
N VAL A 23 -26.82 -4.64 17.48
CA VAL A 23 -27.15 -5.99 17.97
C VAL A 23 -25.85 -6.72 18.32
N PRO A 24 -25.46 -6.82 19.61
CA PRO A 24 -24.16 -7.34 20.06
C PRO A 24 -24.01 -8.87 19.95
N HIS A 25 -24.34 -9.48 18.81
CA HIS A 25 -24.21 -10.93 18.61
C HIS A 25 -22.83 -11.30 18.04
N PRO A 26 -22.08 -12.23 18.65
CA PRO A 26 -20.71 -12.56 18.23
C PRO A 26 -20.63 -13.13 16.80
N GLY A 27 -21.69 -13.80 16.35
CA GLY A 27 -21.79 -14.37 14.99
C GLY A 27 -21.78 -13.31 13.87
N LEU A 28 -22.36 -12.12 14.09
CA LEU A 28 -22.40 -11.06 13.08
C LEU A 28 -21.00 -10.57 12.73
N ARG A 29 -20.15 -10.46 13.75
CA ARG A 29 -18.76 -10.03 13.57
C ARG A 29 -17.92 -11.08 12.85
N LEU A 30 -18.10 -12.36 13.20
CA LEU A 30 -17.42 -13.45 12.50
C LEU A 30 -17.81 -13.48 11.03
N ALA A 31 -19.13 -13.43 10.74
CA ALA A 31 -19.65 -13.43 9.38
C ALA A 31 -19.14 -12.22 8.58
N GLY A 32 -19.18 -11.02 9.17
CA GLY A 32 -18.68 -9.81 8.51
C GLY A 32 -17.19 -9.88 8.15
N VAL A 33 -16.34 -10.36 9.08
CA VAL A 33 -14.91 -10.54 8.79
C VAL A 33 -14.67 -11.66 7.78
N ALA A 34 -15.38 -12.78 7.89
CA ALA A 34 -15.24 -13.91 6.96
C ALA A 34 -15.64 -13.51 5.53
N LEU A 35 -16.71 -12.73 5.36
CA LEU A 35 -17.11 -12.19 4.06
C LEU A 35 -16.04 -11.25 3.49
N LEU A 36 -15.51 -10.33 4.29
CA LEU A 36 -14.45 -9.42 3.85
C LEU A 36 -13.17 -10.15 3.45
N VAL A 37 -12.79 -11.21 4.18
CA VAL A 37 -11.65 -12.07 3.82
C VAL A 37 -11.94 -12.81 2.52
N THR A 38 -13.14 -13.36 2.34
CA THR A 38 -13.54 -14.06 1.11
C THR A 38 -13.49 -13.14 -0.10
N VAL A 39 -14.00 -11.92 0.03
CA VAL A 39 -13.93 -10.88 -1.01
C VAL A 39 -12.49 -10.52 -1.33
N PHE A 40 -11.64 -10.33 -0.31
CA PHE A 40 -10.22 -10.07 -0.51
C PHE A 40 -9.55 -11.23 -1.27
N THR A 41 -9.73 -12.47 -0.84
CA THR A 41 -9.18 -13.66 -1.50
C THR A 41 -9.62 -13.72 -2.96
N ARG A 42 -10.90 -13.45 -3.24
CA ARG A 42 -11.42 -13.39 -4.61
C ARG A 42 -10.73 -12.31 -5.44
N LEU A 43 -10.52 -11.10 -4.92
CA LEU A 43 -9.90 -10.02 -5.69
C LEU A 43 -8.37 -10.14 -5.83
N ALA A 44 -7.69 -10.69 -4.81
CA ALA A 44 -6.23 -10.76 -4.77
C ALA A 44 -5.69 -12.04 -5.42
N LEU A 45 -6.40 -13.17 -5.32
CA LEU A 45 -5.89 -14.49 -5.72
C LEU A 45 -6.59 -15.08 -6.96
N ASN A 46 -7.59 -14.40 -7.52
CA ASN A 46 -8.24 -14.85 -8.76
C ASN A 46 -7.83 -13.94 -9.94
N PRO A 47 -6.88 -14.39 -10.79
CA PRO A 47 -6.43 -13.62 -11.95
C PRO A 47 -7.55 -13.34 -12.96
N ALA A 48 -8.59 -14.20 -12.99
CA ALA A 48 -9.70 -14.04 -13.91
C ALA A 48 -10.48 -12.74 -13.69
N VAL A 49 -10.37 -12.13 -12.50
CA VAL A 49 -10.97 -10.83 -12.18
C VAL A 49 -10.51 -9.72 -13.12
N LEU A 50 -9.28 -9.82 -13.63
CA LEU A 50 -8.66 -8.84 -14.53
C LEU A 50 -9.04 -9.04 -16.01
N THR A 51 -9.78 -10.10 -16.33
CA THR A 51 -10.16 -10.45 -17.71
C THR A 51 -11.66 -10.36 -17.96
N TYR A 52 -12.48 -10.13 -16.93
CA TYR A 52 -13.94 -10.16 -17.06
C TYR A 52 -14.53 -8.99 -17.84
N HIS A 53 -13.83 -7.86 -17.99
CA HIS A 53 -14.37 -6.67 -18.64
C HIS A 53 -13.45 -6.04 -19.67
N SER A 54 -14.06 -5.67 -20.81
CA SER A 54 -13.49 -4.72 -21.76
C SER A 54 -13.38 -3.34 -21.12
N ARG A 55 -12.22 -2.73 -21.30
CA ARG A 55 -11.78 -1.43 -20.78
C ARG A 55 -12.89 -0.37 -20.82
N ALA A 56 -13.11 0.32 -19.70
CA ALA A 56 -14.00 1.48 -19.66
C ALA A 56 -13.46 2.59 -20.58
N ALA A 57 -14.35 3.31 -21.27
CA ALA A 57 -13.97 4.40 -22.19
C ALA A 57 -13.27 5.59 -21.49
N PHE A 58 -13.33 5.67 -20.15
CA PHE A 58 -12.75 6.74 -19.35
C PHE A 58 -11.58 6.23 -18.49
N PRO A 59 -10.35 6.76 -18.64
CA PRO A 59 -9.16 6.28 -17.95
C PRO A 59 -9.18 6.37 -16.42
N PHE A 60 -10.01 7.26 -15.83
CA PHE A 60 -10.01 7.52 -14.38
C PHE A 60 -11.19 6.90 -13.63
N PHE A 61 -12.21 6.39 -14.33
CA PHE A 61 -13.39 5.78 -13.71
C PHE A 61 -13.54 4.36 -14.24
N ASN A 62 -12.49 3.58 -14.02
CA ASN A 62 -12.44 2.17 -14.42
C ASN A 62 -13.15 1.29 -13.37
N TRP A 63 -13.70 0.17 -13.83
CA TRP A 63 -14.32 -0.85 -12.99
C TRP A 63 -13.37 -1.37 -11.90
N TYR A 64 -12.06 -1.43 -12.17
CA TYR A 64 -11.04 -1.80 -11.19
C TYR A 64 -10.99 -0.81 -10.03
N LEU A 65 -10.92 0.50 -10.31
CA LEU A 65 -11.00 1.55 -9.30
C LEU A 65 -12.26 1.43 -8.44
N TYR A 66 -13.42 1.19 -9.06
CA TYR A 66 -14.68 1.03 -8.35
C TYR A 66 -14.66 -0.20 -7.42
N THR A 67 -14.34 -1.37 -7.95
CA THR A 67 -14.39 -2.63 -7.17
C THR A 67 -13.30 -2.71 -6.11
N TYR A 68 -12.04 -2.60 -6.49
CA TYR A 68 -10.92 -2.69 -5.55
C TYR A 68 -10.93 -1.51 -4.57
N GLY A 69 -11.32 -0.31 -5.02
CA GLY A 69 -11.45 0.87 -4.17
C GLY A 69 -12.55 0.74 -3.12
N VAL A 70 -13.76 0.33 -3.51
CA VAL A 70 -14.88 0.14 -2.55
C VAL A 70 -14.54 -0.94 -1.53
N VAL A 71 -13.96 -2.07 -1.95
CA VAL A 71 -13.56 -3.14 -1.02
C VAL A 71 -12.47 -2.66 -0.07
N THR A 72 -11.48 -1.90 -0.56
CA THR A 72 -10.42 -1.30 0.27
C THR A 72 -11.02 -0.39 1.35
N VAL A 73 -11.97 0.47 0.97
CA VAL A 73 -12.68 1.34 1.91
C VAL A 73 -13.49 0.52 2.92
N CYS A 74 -14.18 -0.54 2.48
CA CYS A 74 -14.93 -1.44 3.36
C CYS A 74 -14.02 -2.12 4.39
N LEU A 75 -12.84 -2.59 3.99
CA LEU A 75 -11.84 -3.19 4.89
C LEU A 75 -11.37 -2.19 5.94
N PHE A 76 -11.04 -0.95 5.54
CA PHE A 76 -10.64 0.09 6.49
C PHE A 76 -11.78 0.56 7.39
N ALA A 77 -13.00 0.65 6.86
CA ALA A 77 -14.20 0.98 7.63
C ALA A 77 -14.48 -0.10 8.67
N ALA A 78 -14.47 -1.38 8.28
CA ALA A 78 -14.64 -2.50 9.20
C ALA A 78 -13.55 -2.52 10.30
N ALA A 79 -12.29 -2.23 9.96
CA ALA A 79 -11.20 -2.14 10.94
C ALA A 79 -11.39 -1.00 11.96
N ARG A 80 -12.07 0.09 11.57
CA ARG A 80 -12.45 1.21 12.46
C ARG A 80 -13.69 0.88 13.30
N LEU A 81 -14.70 0.26 12.70
CA LEU A 81 -15.93 -0.19 13.37
C LEU A 81 -15.63 -1.25 14.44
N LEU A 82 -14.64 -2.11 14.21
CA LEU A 82 -14.19 -3.11 15.17
C LEU A 82 -13.13 -2.56 16.15
N ALA A 83 -13.18 -1.28 16.51
CA ALA A 83 -12.33 -0.72 17.57
C ALA A 83 -12.59 -1.40 18.94
N PRO A 84 -11.60 -1.44 19.86
CA PRO A 84 -11.79 -1.95 21.22
C PRO A 84 -13.03 -1.33 21.89
N PRO A 85 -13.86 -2.12 22.60
CA PRO A 85 -13.67 -3.51 23.05
C PRO A 85 -14.10 -4.59 22.03
N ARG A 86 -14.50 -4.21 20.82
CA ARG A 86 -15.22 -5.08 19.86
C ARG A 86 -14.31 -5.85 18.91
N ASN A 87 -13.00 -5.67 19.03
CA ASN A 87 -11.98 -6.08 18.09
C ASN A 87 -11.68 -7.60 18.01
N ARG A 88 -12.14 -8.40 18.97
CA ARG A 88 -11.71 -9.81 19.13
C ARG A 88 -12.58 -10.83 18.39
N VAL A 89 -12.25 -11.24 17.18
CA VAL A 89 -12.93 -12.35 16.47
C VAL A 89 -12.24 -13.68 16.80
N LEU A 90 -13.01 -14.69 17.24
CA LEU A 90 -12.46 -15.99 17.67
C LEU A 90 -11.29 -15.86 18.67
N GLY A 91 -11.34 -14.86 19.56
CA GLY A 91 -10.28 -14.60 20.54
C GLY A 91 -9.10 -13.77 20.02
N HIS A 92 -8.96 -13.58 18.71
CA HIS A 92 -7.87 -12.81 18.09
C HIS A 92 -8.30 -11.40 17.67
N ASN A 93 -7.38 -10.43 17.73
CA ASN A 93 -7.65 -9.06 17.29
C ASN A 93 -7.76 -9.01 15.75
N ALA A 94 -8.96 -8.73 15.23
CA ALA A 94 -9.20 -8.69 13.78
C ALA A 94 -8.72 -7.40 13.10
N ARG A 95 -8.45 -6.33 13.86
CA ARG A 95 -8.09 -5.02 13.26
C ARG A 95 -6.78 -5.06 12.47
N PRO A 96 -5.67 -5.64 12.98
CA PRO A 96 -4.43 -5.72 12.22
C PRO A 96 -4.62 -6.45 10.90
N LEU A 97 -5.34 -7.58 10.91
CA LEU A 97 -5.69 -8.33 9.71
C LEU A 97 -6.40 -7.43 8.70
N LEU A 98 -7.51 -6.79 9.09
CA LEU A 98 -8.30 -5.95 8.18
C LEU A 98 -7.52 -4.75 7.64
N TYR A 99 -6.68 -4.10 8.46
CA TYR A 99 -5.79 -3.04 7.99
C TYR A 99 -4.77 -3.57 6.99
N THR A 100 -4.15 -4.73 7.24
CA THR A 100 -3.18 -5.34 6.33
C THR A 100 -3.83 -5.72 5.01
N LEU A 101 -4.99 -6.38 5.03
CA LEU A 101 -5.72 -6.76 3.82
C LEU A 101 -6.11 -5.50 3.01
N GLY A 102 -6.60 -4.45 3.68
CA GLY A 102 -6.92 -3.17 3.03
C GLY A 102 -5.69 -2.51 2.40
N THR A 103 -4.55 -2.51 3.09
CA THR A 103 -3.29 -1.98 2.56
C THR A 103 -2.78 -2.78 1.36
N VAL A 104 -2.83 -4.12 1.42
CA VAL A 104 -2.44 -4.98 0.29
C VAL A 104 -3.34 -4.71 -0.91
N LEU A 105 -4.65 -4.61 -0.70
CA LEU A 105 -5.59 -4.35 -1.78
C LEU A 105 -5.43 -2.95 -2.37
N ALA A 106 -5.14 -1.94 -1.55
CA ALA A 106 -4.79 -0.59 -2.02
C ALA A 106 -3.52 -0.59 -2.88
N PHE A 107 -2.51 -1.37 -2.49
CA PHE A 107 -1.29 -1.52 -3.28
C PHE A 107 -1.56 -2.24 -4.60
N LEU A 108 -2.35 -3.31 -4.59
CA LEU A 108 -2.77 -4.01 -5.81
C LEU A 108 -3.53 -3.09 -6.76
N LEU A 109 -4.46 -2.28 -6.22
CA LEU A 109 -5.21 -1.29 -6.99
C LEU A 109 -4.27 -0.33 -7.73
N VAL A 110 -3.28 0.24 -7.05
CA VAL A 110 -2.29 1.14 -7.69
C VAL A 110 -1.57 0.42 -8.84
N ASN A 111 -1.19 -0.85 -8.66
CA ASN A 111 -0.50 -1.61 -9.70
C ASN A 111 -1.42 -1.94 -10.89
N ILE A 112 -2.69 -2.26 -10.63
CA ILE A 112 -3.70 -2.53 -11.66
C ILE A 112 -4.00 -1.26 -12.45
N GLU A 113 -4.17 -0.11 -11.81
CA GLU A 113 -4.44 1.17 -12.48
C GLU A 113 -3.27 1.60 -13.37
N ILE A 114 -2.02 1.43 -12.92
CA ILE A 114 -0.84 1.68 -13.77
C ILE A 114 -0.81 0.69 -14.93
N GLY A 115 -1.08 -0.59 -14.67
CA GLY A 115 -1.14 -1.62 -15.70
C GLY A 115 -2.19 -1.32 -16.75
N ASP A 116 -3.39 -0.93 -16.33
CA ASP A 116 -4.49 -0.57 -17.19
C ASP A 116 -4.19 0.71 -17.98
N TYR A 117 -3.69 1.78 -17.35
CA TYR A 117 -3.36 3.05 -18.01
C TYR A 117 -2.39 2.88 -19.19
N PHE A 118 -1.33 2.09 -18.98
CA PHE A 118 -0.33 1.81 -20.01
C PHE A 118 -0.70 0.68 -20.97
N SER A 119 -1.84 0.01 -20.78
CA SER A 119 -2.36 -0.97 -21.73
C SER A 119 -3.06 -0.29 -22.91
N ILE A 120 -2.90 -0.82 -24.11
CA ILE A 120 -3.46 -0.26 -25.35
C ILE A 120 -4.99 -0.47 -25.37
N PRO A 121 -5.82 0.58 -25.56
CA PRO A 121 -7.27 0.40 -25.69
C PRO A 121 -7.64 -0.41 -26.95
N GLY A 122 -8.44 -1.47 -26.78
CA GLY A 122 -9.10 -2.17 -27.88
C GLY A 122 -8.44 -3.45 -28.39
N VAL A 123 -7.33 -3.91 -27.80
CA VAL A 123 -6.71 -5.20 -28.17
C VAL A 123 -6.94 -6.22 -27.05
N ALA A 124 -7.74 -7.25 -27.33
CA ALA A 124 -8.07 -8.35 -26.39
C ALA A 124 -6.91 -9.34 -26.16
N ALA A 125 -5.71 -9.02 -26.62
CA ALA A 125 -4.53 -9.85 -26.48
C ALA A 125 -3.38 -8.99 -25.96
N LEU A 126 -2.79 -9.42 -24.85
CA LEU A 126 -1.50 -8.94 -24.36
C LEU A 126 -0.45 -9.23 -25.45
N THR A 127 -0.29 -8.32 -26.40
CA THR A 127 0.87 -8.32 -27.29
C THR A 127 2.07 -8.01 -26.41
N PHE A 128 2.92 -9.02 -26.21
CA PHE A 128 4.23 -8.87 -25.60
C PHE A 128 5.11 -8.04 -26.52
N GLU A 129 4.90 -6.73 -26.54
CA GLU A 129 5.90 -5.79 -27.04
C GLU A 129 7.06 -5.81 -26.05
N PHE A 130 8.24 -6.19 -26.52
CA PHE A 130 9.52 -6.09 -25.80
C PHE A 130 9.92 -4.63 -25.48
N SER A 131 9.08 -3.66 -25.82
CA SER A 131 9.08 -2.30 -25.31
C SER A 131 7.99 -2.13 -24.24
N GLY A 132 8.14 -2.80 -23.09
CA GLY A 132 7.49 -2.28 -21.88
C GLY A 132 7.97 -0.84 -21.73
N SER A 133 7.09 0.14 -21.94
CA SER A 133 7.52 1.54 -22.03
C SER A 133 8.30 1.87 -20.77
N PHE A 134 9.54 2.36 -20.91
CA PHE A 134 10.35 2.86 -19.79
C PHE A 134 9.49 3.73 -18.84
N ALA A 135 8.56 4.49 -19.41
CA ALA A 135 7.53 5.25 -18.70
C ALA A 135 6.64 4.40 -17.77
N ARG A 136 6.18 3.21 -18.17
CA ARG A 136 5.40 2.28 -17.34
C ARG A 136 6.22 1.76 -16.16
N ASP A 137 7.45 1.31 -16.41
CA ASP A 137 8.32 0.77 -15.36
C ASP A 137 8.72 1.83 -14.34
N MET A 138 9.04 3.03 -14.83
CA MET A 138 9.22 4.24 -14.03
C MET A 138 7.96 4.58 -13.22
N SER A 139 6.78 4.50 -13.82
CA SER A 139 5.51 4.78 -13.11
C SER A 139 5.28 3.82 -11.96
N TYR A 140 5.54 2.52 -12.14
CA TYR A 140 5.48 1.55 -11.05
C TYR A 140 6.45 1.90 -9.91
N SER A 141 7.70 2.26 -10.23
CA SER A 141 8.71 2.56 -9.21
C SER A 141 8.44 3.86 -8.47
N ILE A 142 7.98 4.90 -9.17
CA ILE A 142 7.51 6.15 -8.54
C ILE A 142 6.32 5.85 -7.63
N ALA A 143 5.34 5.08 -8.10
CA ALA A 143 4.16 4.74 -7.32
C ALA A 143 4.50 3.92 -6.08
N TRP A 144 5.39 2.93 -6.18
CA TRP A 144 5.85 2.14 -5.03
C TRP A 144 6.61 3.00 -4.01
N ALA A 145 7.46 3.92 -4.47
CA ALA A 145 8.19 4.85 -3.61
C ALA A 145 7.22 5.78 -2.86
N LEU A 146 6.24 6.36 -3.56
CA LEU A 146 5.21 7.22 -2.95
C LEU A 146 4.34 6.44 -1.97
N PHE A 147 3.95 5.21 -2.31
CA PHE A 147 3.16 4.34 -1.43
C PHE A 147 3.95 3.95 -0.17
N ALA A 148 5.23 3.60 -0.31
CA ALA A 148 6.13 3.32 0.80
C ALA A 148 6.30 4.55 1.70
N LEU A 149 6.51 5.73 1.12
CA LEU A 149 6.64 6.98 1.86
C LEU A 149 5.35 7.31 2.65
N LEU A 150 4.19 7.14 2.01
CA LEU A 150 2.90 7.32 2.68
C LEU A 150 2.73 6.37 3.85
N LEU A 151 3.05 5.08 3.67
CA LEU A 151 3.02 4.09 4.75
C LEU A 151 4.00 4.44 5.87
N LEU A 152 5.20 4.93 5.55
CA LEU A 152 6.19 5.34 6.53
C LEU A 152 5.69 6.53 7.36
N ILE A 153 5.12 7.56 6.71
CA ILE A 153 4.51 8.71 7.38
C ILE A 153 3.37 8.25 8.31
N ILE A 154 2.49 7.37 7.83
CA ILE A 154 1.39 6.81 8.64
C ILE A 154 1.95 6.00 9.82
N GLY A 155 2.97 5.16 9.59
CA GLY A 155 3.62 4.32 10.58
C GLY A 155 4.30 5.15 11.68
N MET A 156 4.95 6.26 11.31
CA MET A 156 5.53 7.23 12.25
C MET A 156 4.45 7.96 13.05
N ARG A 157 3.43 8.52 12.38
CA ARG A 157 2.32 9.25 13.03
C ARG A 157 1.53 8.37 14.00
N LYS A 158 1.28 7.11 13.64
CA LYS A 158 0.55 6.14 14.47
C LYS A 158 1.45 5.36 15.43
N ARG A 159 2.78 5.59 15.41
CA ARG A 159 3.79 4.88 16.21
C ARG A 159 3.68 3.35 16.10
N THR A 160 3.41 2.83 14.91
CA THR A 160 3.24 1.38 14.67
C THR A 160 4.50 0.80 14.03
N ALA A 161 5.28 0.04 14.81
CA ALA A 161 6.54 -0.55 14.35
C ALA A 161 6.38 -1.45 13.09
N PRO A 162 5.37 -2.34 13.01
CA PRO A 162 5.21 -3.20 11.83
C PRO A 162 4.99 -2.42 10.53
N VAL A 163 4.19 -1.35 10.57
CA VAL A 163 3.94 -0.51 9.38
C VAL A 163 5.21 0.20 8.93
N ARG A 164 6.05 0.66 9.87
CA ARG A 164 7.36 1.24 9.55
C ARG A 164 8.27 0.22 8.88
N TYR A 165 8.42 -0.98 9.45
CA TYR A 165 9.27 -2.02 8.84
C TYR A 165 8.75 -2.46 7.47
N ALA A 166 7.44 -2.61 7.30
CA ALA A 166 6.84 -2.91 5.99
C ALA A 166 7.11 -1.79 4.97
N SER A 167 6.98 -0.53 5.38
CA SER A 167 7.27 0.61 4.51
C SER A 167 8.74 0.71 4.11
N LEU A 168 9.67 0.45 5.04
CA LEU A 168 11.10 0.40 4.76
C LEU A 168 11.46 -0.78 3.85
N GLY A 169 10.83 -1.94 4.07
CA GLY A 169 10.99 -3.10 3.20
C GLY A 169 10.53 -2.80 1.77
N LEU A 170 9.34 -2.22 1.60
CA LEU A 170 8.83 -1.82 0.27
C LEU A 170 9.73 -0.76 -0.38
N LEU A 171 10.22 0.22 0.38
CA LEU A 171 11.17 1.22 -0.14
C LEU A 171 12.47 0.57 -0.60
N GLY A 172 13.03 -0.36 0.18
CA GLY A 172 14.21 -1.14 -0.20
C GLY A 172 14.00 -1.93 -1.48
N VAL A 173 12.88 -2.65 -1.60
CA VAL A 173 12.50 -3.37 -2.82
C VAL A 173 12.38 -2.41 -4.01
N THR A 174 11.79 -1.23 -3.80
CA THR A 174 11.64 -0.21 -4.85
C THR A 174 12.99 0.30 -5.34
N VAL A 175 13.93 0.55 -4.42
CA VAL A 175 15.29 0.98 -4.77
C VAL A 175 16.02 -0.11 -5.55
N VAL A 176 15.96 -1.37 -5.08
CA VAL A 176 16.54 -2.52 -5.79
C VAL A 176 15.93 -2.64 -7.20
N LYS A 177 14.60 -2.61 -7.32
CA LYS A 177 13.91 -2.65 -8.60
C LYS A 177 14.38 -1.53 -9.53
N LEU A 178 14.42 -0.29 -9.02
CA LEU A 178 14.81 0.88 -9.80
C LEU A 178 16.22 0.72 -10.39
N PHE A 179 17.18 0.23 -9.61
CA PHE A 179 18.55 0.03 -10.09
C PHE A 179 18.73 -1.13 -11.05
N PHE A 180 18.18 -2.30 -10.71
CA PHE A 180 18.44 -3.53 -11.46
C PHE A 180 17.53 -3.70 -12.68
N HIS A 181 16.29 -3.21 -12.61
CA HIS A 181 15.33 -3.36 -13.67
C HIS A 181 15.22 -2.06 -14.48
N ASP A 182 14.84 -0.96 -13.84
CA ASP A 182 14.42 0.20 -14.63
C ASP A 182 15.60 1.00 -15.20
N LEU A 183 16.67 1.20 -14.42
CA LEU A 183 17.90 1.83 -14.91
C LEU A 183 18.73 0.90 -15.81
N SER A 184 18.39 -0.39 -15.91
CA SER A 184 19.05 -1.31 -16.84
C SER A 184 18.67 -1.06 -18.30
N GLN A 185 17.50 -0.45 -18.52
CA GLN A 185 17.00 -0.07 -19.84
C GLN A 185 17.65 1.22 -20.37
N LEU A 186 18.38 1.96 -19.53
CA LEU A 186 19.14 3.12 -19.94
C LEU A 186 20.48 2.70 -20.56
N ASP A 187 20.95 3.50 -21.53
CA ASP A 187 22.30 3.36 -22.06
C ASP A 187 23.34 3.37 -20.93
N GLN A 188 24.41 2.59 -21.12
CA GLN A 188 25.38 2.27 -20.08
C GLN A 188 25.98 3.52 -19.37
N LEU A 189 26.11 4.64 -20.09
CA LEU A 189 26.57 5.92 -19.54
C LEU A 189 25.57 6.55 -18.54
N TYR A 190 24.27 6.53 -18.85
CA TYR A 190 23.22 7.08 -17.97
C TYR A 190 23.05 6.24 -16.70
N ARG A 191 23.24 4.92 -16.80
CA ARG A 191 23.23 4.03 -15.64
C ARG A 191 24.38 4.36 -14.68
N ILE A 192 25.60 4.55 -15.19
CA ILE A 192 26.77 4.92 -14.37
C ILE A 192 26.55 6.29 -13.71
N SER A 193 26.06 7.29 -14.46
CA SER A 193 25.81 8.62 -13.90
C SER A 193 24.72 8.61 -12.82
N ALA A 194 23.65 7.83 -13.00
CA ALA A 194 22.60 7.66 -11.98
C ALA A 194 23.15 7.06 -10.67
N PHE A 195 24.01 6.04 -10.73
CA PHE A 195 24.66 5.47 -9.55
C PHE A 195 25.52 6.49 -8.81
N VAL A 196 26.31 7.29 -9.55
CA VAL A 196 27.15 8.34 -8.96
C VAL A 196 26.30 9.40 -8.27
N VAL A 197 25.22 9.87 -8.92
CA VAL A 197 24.30 10.85 -8.33
C VAL A 197 23.67 10.31 -7.04
N VAL A 198 23.19 9.07 -7.04
CA VAL A 198 22.60 8.47 -5.83
C VAL A 198 23.64 8.31 -4.73
N ALA A 199 24.87 7.88 -5.05
CA ALA A 199 25.94 7.77 -4.07
C ALA A 199 26.27 9.13 -3.42
N VAL A 200 26.37 10.19 -4.23
CA VAL A 200 26.59 11.56 -3.73
C VAL A 200 25.45 12.02 -2.83
N ILE A 201 24.19 11.80 -3.23
CA ILE A 201 23.01 12.14 -2.40
C ILE A 201 23.05 11.36 -1.08
N ALA A 202 23.39 10.07 -1.09
CA ALA A 202 23.47 9.26 0.11
C ALA A 202 24.59 9.73 1.06
N ILE A 203 25.75 10.11 0.52
CA ILE A 203 26.86 10.68 1.31
C ILE A 203 26.44 12.00 1.96
N VAL A 204 25.82 12.90 1.18
CA VAL A 204 25.32 14.18 1.70
C VAL A 204 24.25 13.96 2.77
N ALA A 205 23.30 13.05 2.54
CA ALA A 205 22.27 12.72 3.52
C ALA A 205 22.87 12.14 4.81
N SER A 206 23.86 11.24 4.71
CA SER A 206 24.58 10.69 5.86
C SER A 206 25.29 11.80 6.65
N PHE A 207 25.98 12.71 5.96
CA PHE A 207 26.67 13.83 6.59
C PHE A 207 25.68 14.78 7.31
N LEU A 208 24.56 15.11 6.68
CA LEU A 208 23.50 15.92 7.30
C LEU A 208 22.93 15.21 8.53
N TYR A 209 22.63 13.92 8.43
CA TYR A 209 22.10 13.14 9.55
C TYR A 209 23.05 13.13 10.75
N GLN A 210 24.35 12.87 10.52
CA GLN A 210 25.37 12.91 11.56
C GLN A 210 25.51 14.31 12.18
N ARG A 211 25.48 15.37 11.37
CA ARG A 211 25.54 16.75 11.85
C ARG A 211 24.35 17.10 12.74
N PHE A 212 23.14 16.70 12.36
CA PHE A 212 21.94 16.95 13.17
C PHE A 212 21.95 16.17 14.50
N LEU A 213 22.40 14.90 14.51
CA LEU A 213 22.53 14.15 15.76
C LEU A 213 23.65 14.69 16.66
N GLY A 214 24.84 14.96 16.12
CA GLY A 214 25.97 15.46 16.90
C GLY A 214 25.73 16.85 17.48
N THR A 215 24.84 17.65 16.88
CA THR A 215 24.42 18.94 17.45
C THR A 215 23.42 18.73 18.60
N ALA A 216 22.48 17.80 18.46
CA ALA A 216 21.49 17.50 19.49
C ALA A 216 22.10 16.87 20.76
N GLU A 217 23.11 16.02 20.60
CA GLU A 217 23.84 15.40 21.71
C GLU A 217 24.60 16.44 22.54
N LYS A 218 25.33 17.35 21.88
CA LYS A 218 26.03 18.46 22.54
C LYS A 218 25.10 19.39 23.31
N THR A 219 23.91 19.70 22.78
CA THR A 219 22.93 20.54 23.48
C THR A 219 22.37 19.86 24.74
N ASN A 220 22.18 18.55 24.73
CA ASN A 220 21.69 17.81 25.90
C ASN A 220 22.76 17.70 27.00
N GLU A 221 24.03 17.48 26.63
CA GLU A 221 25.14 17.49 27.60
C GLU A 221 25.24 18.84 28.32
N ILE A 222 25.21 19.95 27.58
CA ILE A 222 25.25 21.31 28.15
C ILE A 222 24.06 21.57 29.09
N LYS A 223 22.87 21.05 28.77
CA LYS A 223 21.69 21.21 29.63
C LYS A 223 21.78 20.39 30.93
N SER A 224 22.41 19.21 30.87
CA SER A 224 22.62 18.35 32.03
C SER A 224 23.66 18.88 33.02
N THR A 225 24.68 19.61 32.53
CA THR A 225 25.71 20.21 33.37
C THR A 225 25.29 21.54 34.00
N VAL A 226 24.29 22.23 33.43
CA VAL A 226 23.79 23.53 33.93
C VAL A 226 22.63 23.37 34.94
N THR A 227 22.03 22.19 35.08
CA THR A 227 21.01 21.94 36.11
C THR A 227 21.68 21.31 37.34
N PRO A 228 21.92 22.03 38.45
CA PRO A 228 22.38 21.38 39.67
C PRO A 228 21.25 20.48 40.18
N ALA A 229 21.60 19.25 40.58
CA ALA A 229 20.68 18.39 41.31
C ALA A 229 20.14 19.13 42.56
N PRO A 230 18.87 18.94 42.96
CA PRO A 230 18.24 19.66 44.06
C PRO A 230 18.94 19.48 45.40
#